data_AF-A0A0P7X741-F1
#
_entry.id   AF-A0A0P7X741-F1
#
_cell.length_a   1.000
_cell.length_b   1.000
_cell.length_c   1.000
_cell.angle_alpha   90.00
_cell.angle_beta   90.00
_cell.angle_gamma   90.00
#
_symmetry.space_group_name_H-M   'P 1'
#
loop_
_entity.id
_entity.type
_entity.pdbx_description
1 polymer ?
#
loop_
_entity_poly.entity_id
_entity_poly.type
_entity_poly.pdbx_seq_one_letter_code
_entity_poly.pdbx_strand_id
1 'polypeptide(L)'
;MTSNRTGLGKRHKRINKESKLFALLYEKLPEYRHVNTPYTLKVTRLCNDFRIAPQGFYNWVREDFLPQKQAVPLTRLSGSLITLEDLIPFVMKD
;
A
#
# COMPACT_ATOMS: atom_id res chain seq x y z
N MET A 1 -32.29 9.13 31.80
CA MET A 1 -31.96 8.16 30.72
C MET A 1 -31.16 8.89 29.65
N THR A 2 -29.83 8.93 29.80
CA THR A 2 -28.92 9.61 28.88
C THR A 2 -28.49 8.64 27.78
N SER A 3 -28.87 8.98 26.54
CA SER A 3 -28.35 8.35 25.33
C SER A 3 -26.91 8.80 25.08
N ASN A 4 -25.95 7.89 25.14
CA ASN A 4 -24.61 8.03 24.56
C ASN A 4 -24.61 7.18 23.27
N ARG A 5 -24.66 7.74 22.05
CA ARG A 5 -23.51 8.31 21.27
C ARG A 5 -22.23 7.50 21.57
N THR A 6 -21.56 6.82 20.65
CA THR A 6 -21.21 7.22 19.28
C THR A 6 -20.57 6.02 18.57
N GLY A 7 -20.71 5.98 17.24
CA GLY A 7 -20.37 4.85 16.39
C GLY A 7 -18.92 4.37 16.44
N LEU A 8 -18.78 3.05 16.29
CA LEU A 8 -17.59 2.33 15.87
C LEU A 8 -17.23 2.71 14.43
N GLY A 9 -16.81 3.96 14.23
CA GLY A 9 -16.08 4.36 13.05
C GLY A 9 -14.67 3.82 13.20
N LYS A 10 -14.44 2.57 12.76
CA LYS A 10 -13.09 2.11 12.40
C LYS A 10 -12.53 3.22 11.51
N ARG A 11 -11.60 4.02 12.03
CA ARG A 11 -10.91 5.04 11.25
C ARG A 11 -10.17 4.27 10.17
N HIS A 12 -10.78 4.16 8.99
CA HIS A 12 -10.07 3.77 7.79
C HIS A 12 -8.93 4.78 7.70
N LYS A 13 -7.73 4.32 8.03
CA LYS A 13 -6.48 5.09 7.95
C LYS A 13 -6.45 5.57 6.51
N ARG A 14 -6.84 6.82 6.27
CA ARG A 14 -6.97 7.38 4.93
C ARG A 14 -5.57 7.29 4.36
N ILE A 15 -5.36 6.34 3.45
CA ILE A 15 -4.11 6.27 2.71
C ILE A 15 -3.98 7.63 2.03
N ASN A 16 -2.86 8.30 2.24
CA ASN A 16 -2.65 9.61 1.68
C ASN A 16 -2.80 9.49 0.16
N LYS A 17 -3.82 10.13 -0.43
CA LYS A 17 -4.05 10.09 -1.88
C LYS A 17 -2.88 10.69 -2.65
N GLU A 18 -2.03 11.44 -1.96
CA GLU A 18 -0.82 12.09 -2.47
C GLU A 18 0.41 11.18 -2.45
N SER A 19 0.33 9.99 -1.85
CA SER A 19 1.46 9.05 -1.88
C SER A 19 1.73 8.59 -3.31
N LYS A 20 2.91 8.97 -3.80
CA LYS A 20 3.41 8.55 -5.12
C LYS A 20 3.64 7.04 -5.17
N LEU A 21 4.09 6.45 -4.06
CA LEU A 21 4.27 5.00 -3.96
C LEU A 21 2.91 4.29 -4.04
N PHE A 22 1.89 4.78 -3.34
CA PHE A 22 0.54 4.21 -3.46
C PHE A 22 0.00 4.31 -4.88
N ALA A 23 0.16 5.45 -5.54
CA ALA A 23 -0.28 5.65 -6.91
C ALA A 23 0.38 4.65 -7.86
N LEU A 24 1.70 4.47 -7.75
CA LEU A 24 2.45 3.49 -8.52
C LEU A 24 1.94 2.06 -8.27
N LEU A 25 1.83 1.66 -7.00
CA LEU A 25 1.35 0.34 -6.61
C LEU A 25 -0.08 0.10 -7.13
N TYR A 26 -0.96 1.09 -7.03
CA TYR A 26 -2.31 1.00 -7.56
C TYR A 26 -2.29 0.81 -9.08
N GLU A 27 -1.54 1.63 -9.81
CA GLU A 27 -1.44 1.56 -11.26
C GLU A 27 -0.85 0.22 -11.75
N LYS A 28 0.24 -0.23 -11.15
CA LYS A 28 1.05 -1.35 -11.67
C LYS A 28 0.73 -2.71 -11.05
N LEU A 29 -0.14 -2.78 -10.04
CA LEU A 29 -0.61 -4.03 -9.43
C LEU A 29 -2.13 -4.20 -9.58
N PRO A 30 -2.66 -4.38 -10.81
CA PRO A 30 -4.09 -4.43 -11.06
C PRO A 30 -4.82 -5.54 -10.29
N GLU A 31 -4.19 -6.72 -10.11
CA GLU A 31 -4.78 -7.84 -9.37
C GLU A 31 -4.97 -7.56 -7.86
N TYR A 32 -4.18 -6.62 -7.35
CA TYR A 32 -4.20 -6.21 -5.95
C TYR A 32 -5.16 -5.06 -5.69
N ARG A 33 -5.90 -4.58 -6.68
CA ARG A 33 -6.97 -3.60 -6.47
C ARG A 33 -8.20 -4.25 -5.87
N HIS A 34 -8.91 -3.53 -4.99
CA HIS A 34 -10.26 -3.90 -4.60
C HIS A 34 -11.23 -3.57 -5.74
N VAL A 35 -12.05 -4.55 -6.13
CA VAL A 35 -13.04 -4.40 -7.21
C VAL A 35 -14.17 -3.45 -6.81
N ASN A 36 -14.62 -3.54 -5.55
CA ASN A 36 -15.80 -2.83 -5.05
C ASN A 36 -15.45 -1.52 -4.32
N THR A 37 -14.18 -1.17 -4.22
CA THR A 37 -13.73 0.03 -3.52
C THR A 37 -12.73 0.76 -4.40
N PRO A 38 -13.17 1.83 -5.09
CA PRO A 38 -12.30 2.63 -5.94
C PRO A 38 -11.05 3.07 -5.17
N TYR A 39 -9.91 3.11 -5.87
CA TYR A 39 -8.66 3.62 -5.33
C TYR A 39 -8.21 2.95 -4.02
N THR A 40 -8.45 1.63 -3.90
CA THR A 40 -8.07 0.85 -2.72
C THR A 40 -7.29 -0.42 -3.13
N LEU A 41 -6.18 -0.68 -2.43
CA LEU A 41 -5.37 -1.89 -2.58
C LEU A 41 -5.76 -2.95 -1.53
N LYS A 42 -5.67 -4.23 -1.90
CA LYS A 42 -5.82 -5.41 -1.03
C LYS A 42 -4.59 -5.53 -0.13
N VAL A 43 -4.43 -4.60 0.81
CA VAL A 43 -3.26 -4.49 1.69
C VAL A 43 -2.98 -5.81 2.42
N THR A 44 -4.00 -6.50 2.93
CA THR A 44 -3.82 -7.80 3.59
C THR A 44 -3.16 -8.84 2.69
N ARG A 45 -3.54 -8.89 1.39
CA ARG A 45 -2.92 -9.82 0.43
C ARG A 45 -1.46 -9.45 0.16
N LEU A 46 -1.19 -8.16 -0.11
CA LEU A 46 0.19 -7.67 -0.27
C LEU A 46 1.05 -8.03 0.94
N CYS A 47 0.56 -7.73 2.14
CA CYS A 47 1.31 -8.00 3.37
C CYS A 47 1.60 -9.49 3.58
N ASN A 48 0.67 -10.38 3.21
CA ASN A 48 0.90 -11.82 3.25
C ASN A 48 1.97 -12.26 2.26
N ASP A 49 1.92 -11.75 1.02
CA ASP A 49 2.89 -12.09 -0.03
C ASP A 49 4.30 -11.63 0.34
N PHE A 50 4.44 -10.44 0.96
CA PHE A 50 5.73 -9.92 1.44
C PHE A 50 6.13 -10.41 2.84
N ARG A 51 5.25 -11.16 3.52
CA ARG A 51 5.42 -11.56 4.94
C ARG A 51 5.75 -10.38 5.86
N ILE A 52 5.03 -9.27 5.70
CA ILE A 52 5.19 -8.05 6.51
C ILE A 52 3.92 -7.76 7.30
N ALA A 53 4.06 -7.02 8.41
CA ALA A 53 2.91 -6.49 9.12
C ALA A 53 2.23 -5.37 8.30
N PRO A 54 0.89 -5.24 8.32
CA PRO A 54 0.16 -4.16 7.65
C PRO A 54 0.67 -2.76 8.03
N GLN A 55 1.06 -2.56 9.30
CA GLN A 55 1.62 -1.29 9.75
C GLN A 55 2.91 -0.92 9.01
N GLY A 56 3.75 -1.90 8.67
CA GLY A 56 4.98 -1.67 7.89
C GLY A 56 4.66 -1.16 6.48
N PHE A 57 3.70 -1.81 5.81
CA PHE A 57 3.24 -1.37 4.49
C PHE A 57 2.65 0.06 4.53
N TYR A 58 1.82 0.36 5.54
CA TYR A 58 1.28 1.72 5.69
C TYR A 58 2.36 2.77 5.94
N ASN A 59 3.44 2.41 6.64
CA ASN A 59 4.57 3.33 6.83
C ASN A 59 5.28 3.60 5.50
N TRP A 60 5.49 2.58 4.66
CA TRP A 60 6.12 2.74 3.34
C TRP A 60 5.35 3.72 2.47
N VAL A 61 4.03 3.49 2.37
CA VAL A 61 3.13 4.34 1.60
C VAL A 61 3.08 5.76 2.17
N ARG A 62 2.98 5.90 3.51
CA ARG A 62 2.93 7.23 4.15
C ARG A 62 4.20 8.04 3.91
N GLU A 63 5.35 7.38 3.87
CA GLU A 63 6.66 8.03 3.76
C GLU A 63 7.21 8.05 2.33
N ASP A 64 6.42 7.58 1.35
CA ASP A 64 6.85 7.34 -0.03
C ASP A 64 8.24 6.68 -0.09
N PHE A 65 8.41 5.65 0.74
CA PHE A 65 9.68 4.98 0.91
C PHE A 65 9.50 3.46 0.93
N LEU A 66 10.25 2.77 0.07
CA LEU A 66 10.27 1.31 -0.01
C LEU A 66 11.64 0.79 0.47
N PRO A 67 11.69 -0.12 1.45
CA PRO A 67 12.95 -0.74 1.83
C PRO A 67 13.58 -1.47 0.65
N GLN A 68 14.88 -1.25 0.41
CA GLN A 68 15.62 -1.83 -0.73
C GLN A 68 15.42 -3.34 -0.88
N LYS A 69 15.41 -4.07 0.25
CA LYS A 69 15.19 -5.53 0.27
C LYS A 69 13.82 -5.97 -0.30
N GLN A 70 12.87 -5.06 -0.43
CA GLN A 70 11.52 -5.29 -0.93
C GLN A 70 11.34 -4.90 -2.41
N ALA A 71 12.31 -4.21 -3.01
CA ALA A 71 12.20 -3.79 -4.41
C ALA A 71 12.10 -4.99 -5.37
N VAL A 72 13.04 -5.94 -5.26
CA VAL A 72 13.04 -7.15 -6.12
C VAL A 72 11.83 -8.06 -5.87
N PRO A 73 11.41 -8.34 -4.62
CA PRO A 73 10.16 -9.07 -4.38
C PRO A 73 8.93 -8.44 -5.05
N LEU A 74 8.88 -7.10 -5.13
CA LEU A 74 7.72 -6.36 -5.62
C LEU A 74 7.60 -6.40 -7.15
N THR A 75 8.72 -6.47 -7.87
CA THR A 75 8.73 -6.73 -9.32
C THR A 75 8.41 -8.18 -9.67
N ARG A 76 8.56 -9.11 -8.72
CA ARG A 76 8.31 -10.55 -8.90
C ARG A 76 6.91 -11.01 -8.47
N LEU A 77 6.06 -10.12 -7.98
CA LEU A 77 4.67 -10.46 -7.67
C LEU A 77 3.93 -10.93 -8.93
N SER A 78 3.02 -11.89 -8.77
CA SER A 78 2.15 -12.34 -9.85
C SER A 78 1.33 -11.16 -10.40
N GLY A 79 1.35 -10.97 -11.71
CA GLY A 79 0.64 -9.86 -12.37
C GLY A 79 1.22 -8.48 -12.08
N SER A 80 2.44 -8.38 -11.54
CA SER A 80 3.13 -7.11 -11.35
C SER A 80 3.62 -6.55 -12.67
N LEU A 81 3.34 -5.27 -12.90
CA LEU A 81 3.88 -4.49 -14.01
C LEU A 81 4.97 -3.52 -13.53
N ILE A 82 5.45 -3.69 -12.29
CA ILE A 82 6.45 -2.82 -11.67
C ILE A 82 7.85 -3.24 -12.13
N THR A 83 8.61 -2.29 -12.63
CA THR A 83 10.03 -2.45 -12.95
C THR A 83 10.90 -1.97 -11.78
N LEU A 84 12.19 -2.31 -11.79
CA LEU A 84 13.12 -1.76 -10.79
C LEU A 84 13.29 -0.26 -10.95
N GLU A 85 13.24 0.25 -12.18
CA GLU A 85 13.36 1.68 -12.50
C GLU A 85 12.24 2.51 -11.85
N ASP A 86 11.00 1.99 -11.88
CA ASP A 86 9.86 2.60 -11.20
C ASP A 86 10.07 2.75 -9.68
N LEU A 87 10.89 1.87 -9.09
CA LEU A 87 11.12 1.82 -7.64
C LEU A 87 12.32 2.64 -7.17
N ILE A 88 13.22 3.05 -8.07
CA ILE A 88 14.41 3.85 -7.74
C ILE A 88 14.06 5.08 -6.89
N PRO A 89 13.04 5.90 -7.25
CA PRO A 89 12.71 7.12 -6.49
C PRO A 89 12.26 6.86 -5.04
N PHE A 90 11.86 5.62 -4.73
CA PHE A 90 11.31 5.25 -3.42
C PHE A 90 12.31 4.50 -2.55
N VAL A 91 13.39 3.97 -3.14
CA VAL A 91 14.40 3.17 -2.44
C VAL A 91 15.60 4.01 -2.02
N MET A 92 15.99 4.98 -2.85
CA MET A 92 17.04 5.93 -2.56
C MET A 92 16.45 7.13 -1.80
N LYS A 93 16.48 7.07 -0.47
CA LYS A 93 16.32 8.28 0.36
C LYS A 93 17.70 8.93 0.43
N ASP A 94 17.85 10.09 -0.22
CA ASP A 94 18.93 11.04 0.06
C ASP A 94 18.85 11.52 1.52
#